data_AF-A0A318EI46-F1
#
_entry.id   AF-A0A318EI46-F1
#
_cell.length_a   1.000
_cell.length_b   1.000
_cell.length_c   1.000
_cell.angle_alpha   90.00
_cell.angle_beta   90.00
_cell.angle_gamma   90.00
#
_symmetry.space_group_name_H-M   'P 1'
#
loop_
_entity.id
_entity.type
_entity.pdbx_description
1 polymer ?
#
loop_
_entity_poly.entity_id
_entity_poly.type
_entity_poly.pdbx_seq_one_letter_code
_entity_poly.pdbx_strand_id
1 'polypeptide(L)'
;MRAVLWSSVLSPYGLKLEALCRHAGLPLDLRPADGGTLENLRLAARIRRAQHRGTVQRWPRRDALDEYPLVPYLLTADGSVHMDSSAIAAWLDAHPPAQAAPLLPDDALQRFACQLLDEAIDEIGLYCVHHHRWVVSHDDNDAGARLAHEFRSLVPGPLRPWLAARFSRRQIRRLPYLFSVASPDAPQAPGTRGAGRPPPPWRAGFPETHTRLAAAWDELVDAAAQALSRQPWLLGGRFTLADAALYGQLGMNLSDPSSERRLRERAPRLRDWLGRIAAGAHGGSDGALQLHEDLAPLLAWVARHFIPLMRANAAAHARHRAQGQIRWNEAAFDRNEALFDVDWCGAPARTVVKTFQLRVWQDLVAQARALPPAAADRCAMLRPLVEACRSG
;
A
#
# COMPACT_ATOMS: atom_id res chain seq x y z
N MET A 1 -5.98 -4.73 26.11
CA MET A 1 -4.81 -5.31 25.42
C MET A 1 -3.95 -4.16 24.89
N ARG A 2 -2.61 -4.22 24.91
CA ARG A 2 -1.72 -3.20 24.31
C ARG A 2 -0.81 -3.91 23.30
N ALA A 3 -0.53 -3.26 22.18
CA ALA A 3 0.33 -3.82 21.13
C ALA A 3 1.43 -2.84 20.75
N VAL A 4 2.52 -3.37 20.19
CA VAL A 4 3.62 -2.59 19.65
C VAL A 4 3.53 -2.62 18.13
N LEU A 5 3.48 -1.46 17.50
CA LEU A 5 3.59 -1.32 16.06
C LEU A 5 5.04 -0.98 15.71
N TRP A 6 5.75 -1.94 15.12
CA TRP A 6 7.08 -1.70 14.56
C TRP A 6 6.93 -1.19 13.13
N SER A 7 7.07 0.12 12.94
CA SER A 7 6.86 0.78 11.65
C SER A 7 7.60 2.11 11.54
N SER A 8 7.31 2.85 10.47
CA SER A 8 7.76 4.21 10.18
C SER A 8 6.58 4.99 9.59
N VAL A 9 6.48 6.29 9.86
CA VAL A 9 5.48 7.18 9.22
C VAL A 9 5.71 7.32 7.71
N LEU A 10 6.84 6.82 7.21
CA LEU A 10 7.15 6.74 5.79
C LEU A 10 6.56 5.51 5.12
N SER A 11 6.07 4.53 5.90
CA SER A 11 5.42 3.32 5.39
C SER A 11 3.92 3.57 5.24
N PRO A 12 3.35 3.47 4.03
CA PRO A 12 1.92 3.66 3.84
C PRO A 12 1.12 2.55 4.55
N TYR A 13 1.62 1.31 4.53
CA TYR A 13 1.07 0.19 5.30
C TYR A 13 1.17 0.42 6.83
N GLY A 14 2.20 1.14 7.27
CA GLY A 14 2.34 1.59 8.66
C GLY A 14 1.22 2.53 9.08
N LEU A 15 0.96 3.57 8.28
CA LEU A 15 -0.13 4.52 8.49
C LEU A 15 -1.50 3.83 8.45
N LYS A 16 -1.72 2.95 7.46
CA LYS A 16 -2.91 2.08 7.37
C LYS A 16 -3.10 1.30 8.67
N LEU A 17 -2.08 0.59 9.13
CA LEU A 17 -2.18 -0.26 10.32
C LEU A 17 -2.38 0.53 11.62
N GLU A 18 -1.76 1.69 11.74
CA GLU A 18 -1.99 2.62 12.85
C GLU A 18 -3.46 3.09 12.88
N ALA A 19 -4.03 3.43 11.72
CA ALA A 19 -5.44 3.80 11.61
C ALA A 19 -6.37 2.63 11.96
N LEU A 20 -6.10 1.42 11.46
CA LEU A 20 -6.88 0.21 11.78
C LEU A 20 -6.90 -0.08 13.29
N CYS A 21 -5.73 -0.02 13.95
CA CYS A 21 -5.63 -0.29 15.37
C CYS A 21 -6.33 0.79 16.22
N ARG A 22 -6.23 2.07 15.84
CA ARG A 22 -6.97 3.16 16.48
C ARG A 22 -8.48 2.96 16.39
N HIS A 23 -8.97 2.59 15.21
CA HIS A 23 -10.40 2.29 15.00
C HIS A 23 -10.85 1.13 15.89
N ALA A 24 -10.08 0.04 15.91
CA ALA A 24 -10.35 -1.13 16.74
C ALA A 24 -10.25 -0.87 18.25
N GLY A 25 -9.78 0.31 18.68
CA GLY A 25 -9.54 0.63 20.08
C GLY A 25 -8.37 -0.16 20.67
N LEU A 26 -7.36 -0.53 19.87
CA LEU A 26 -6.13 -1.16 20.31
C LEU A 26 -5.07 -0.09 20.63
N PRO A 27 -4.73 0.15 21.91
CA PRO A 27 -3.60 1.01 22.28
C PRO A 27 -2.30 0.53 21.64
N LEU A 28 -1.65 1.43 20.88
CA LEU A 28 -0.41 1.17 20.16
C LEU A 28 0.77 1.93 20.76
N ASP A 29 1.90 1.23 20.84
CA ASP A 29 3.21 1.84 20.97
C ASP A 29 3.92 1.86 19.64
N LEU A 30 4.20 3.06 19.13
CA LEU A 30 4.93 3.25 17.88
C LEU A 30 6.43 3.06 18.11
N ARG A 31 7.02 2.09 17.43
CA ARG A 31 8.45 1.77 17.49
C ARG A 31 9.04 1.74 16.09
N PRO A 32 10.31 2.13 15.91
CA PRO A 32 11.28 2.53 16.94
C PRO A 32 11.19 3.99 17.41
N ALA A 33 10.33 4.81 16.80
CA ALA A 33 10.30 6.27 16.97
C ALA A 33 10.21 6.75 18.43
N ASP A 34 9.40 6.10 19.26
CA ASP A 34 9.14 6.53 20.64
C ASP A 34 9.90 5.70 21.70
N GLY A 35 10.88 4.89 21.26
CA GLY A 35 11.55 3.89 22.12
C GLY A 35 13.02 4.11 22.44
N GLY A 36 13.42 3.56 23.59
CA GLY A 36 14.81 3.51 24.02
C GLY A 36 15.61 2.43 23.27
N THR A 37 16.94 2.57 23.28
CA THR A 37 17.85 1.67 22.56
C THR A 37 17.68 0.21 22.95
N LEU A 38 17.65 -0.11 24.25
CA LEU A 38 17.52 -1.51 24.72
C LEU A 38 16.18 -2.14 24.31
N GLU A 39 15.09 -1.39 24.41
CA GLU A 39 13.76 -1.85 24.02
C GLU A 39 13.69 -2.13 22.52
N ASN A 40 14.16 -1.19 21.71
CA ASN A 40 14.14 -1.33 20.25
C ASN A 40 15.07 -2.44 19.76
N LEU A 41 16.23 -2.66 20.41
CA LEU A 41 17.10 -3.80 20.11
C LEU A 41 16.42 -5.14 20.43
N ARG A 42 15.71 -5.23 21.57
CA ARG A 42 14.95 -6.43 21.95
C ARG A 42 13.82 -6.71 20.95
N LEU A 43 13.07 -5.69 20.55
CA LEU A 43 11.99 -5.81 19.56
C LEU A 43 12.52 -6.21 18.18
N ALA A 44 13.60 -5.57 17.70
CA ALA A 44 14.25 -5.94 16.45
C ALA A 44 14.75 -7.39 16.47
N ALA A 45 15.34 -7.83 17.60
CA ALA A 45 15.76 -9.22 17.77
C ALA A 45 14.57 -10.20 17.78
N ARG A 46 13.44 -9.83 18.40
CA ARG A 46 12.20 -10.63 18.39
C ARG A 46 11.68 -10.80 16.97
N ILE A 47 11.59 -9.72 16.19
CA ILE A 47 11.14 -9.77 14.79
C ILE A 47 12.07 -10.65 13.96
N ARG A 48 13.39 -10.43 14.02
CA ARG A 48 14.37 -11.24 13.29
C ARG A 48 14.30 -12.72 13.66
N ARG A 49 14.17 -13.04 14.96
CA ARG A 49 14.02 -14.42 15.42
C ARG A 49 12.73 -15.05 14.88
N ALA A 50 11.62 -14.31 14.87
CA ALA A 50 10.36 -14.78 14.32
C ALA A 50 10.45 -15.04 12.80
N GLN A 51 11.13 -14.15 12.06
CA GLN A 51 11.40 -14.34 10.63
C GLN A 51 12.24 -15.61 10.39
N HIS A 52 13.37 -15.75 11.10
CA HIS A 52 14.25 -16.92 10.97
C HIS A 52 13.57 -18.24 11.33
N ARG A 53 12.69 -18.24 12.32
CA ARG A 53 11.96 -19.45 12.77
C ARG A 53 10.69 -19.73 11.97
N GLY A 54 10.29 -18.85 11.06
CA GLY A 54 9.02 -19.00 10.36
C GLY A 54 7.80 -18.85 11.27
N THR A 55 7.89 -18.09 12.36
CA THR A 55 6.80 -17.92 13.34
C THR A 55 6.09 -16.57 13.23
N VAL A 56 6.46 -15.74 12.26
CA VAL A 56 5.66 -14.54 11.91
C VAL A 56 4.31 -15.01 11.37
N GLN A 57 3.22 -14.51 11.92
CA GLN A 57 1.86 -14.91 11.59
C GLN A 57 1.24 -13.98 10.55
N ARG A 58 0.50 -14.58 9.62
CA ARG A 58 -0.48 -13.93 8.75
C ARG A 58 -1.82 -14.57 9.06
N TRP A 59 -2.83 -13.76 9.37
CA TRP A 59 -4.15 -14.25 9.71
C TRP A 59 -5.01 -14.49 8.45
N PRO A 60 -5.86 -15.54 8.41
CA PRO A 60 -5.95 -16.62 9.39
C PRO A 60 -4.86 -17.70 9.21
N ARG A 61 -4.23 -17.74 8.04
CA ARG A 61 -3.20 -18.72 7.70
C ARG A 61 -2.09 -18.07 6.88
N ARG A 62 -0.87 -18.56 7.08
CA ARG A 62 0.28 -18.25 6.25
C ARG A 62 0.16 -18.93 4.90
N ASP A 63 0.84 -18.34 3.92
CA ASP A 63 0.94 -18.88 2.60
C ASP A 63 2.39 -18.99 2.10
N ALA A 64 2.63 -19.91 1.17
CA ALA A 64 3.91 -20.13 0.53
C ALA A 64 4.40 -18.93 -0.30
N LEU A 65 3.49 -18.05 -0.73
CA LEU A 65 3.82 -16.80 -1.44
C LEU A 65 4.10 -15.61 -0.51
N ASP A 66 3.97 -15.79 0.82
CA ASP A 66 4.22 -14.71 1.76
C ASP A 66 5.70 -14.30 1.79
N GLU A 67 5.95 -13.00 1.61
CA GLU A 67 7.26 -12.40 1.79
C GLU A 67 7.29 -11.49 3.02
N TYR A 68 8.37 -11.56 3.80
CA TYR A 68 8.52 -10.69 4.95
C TYR A 68 8.72 -9.23 4.52
N PRO A 69 7.82 -8.31 4.95
CA PRO A 69 7.99 -6.90 4.64
C PRO A 69 9.18 -6.32 5.43
N LEU A 70 9.63 -5.13 5.03
CA LEU A 70 10.56 -4.38 5.87
C LEU A 70 9.87 -3.89 7.15
N VAL A 71 8.65 -3.35 6.98
CA VAL A 71 7.71 -2.86 7.97
C VAL A 71 6.33 -2.82 7.30
N PRO A 72 5.20 -2.84 8.03
CA PRO A 72 5.08 -2.92 9.49
C PRO A 72 5.04 -4.35 10.06
N TYR A 73 5.24 -4.45 11.38
CA TYR A 73 4.90 -5.62 12.19
C TYR A 73 4.06 -5.20 13.40
N LEU A 74 3.00 -5.95 13.70
CA LEU A 74 2.23 -5.80 14.94
C LEU A 74 2.69 -6.88 15.93
N LEU A 75 3.19 -6.46 17.09
CA LEU A 75 3.64 -7.35 18.15
C LEU A 75 2.66 -7.28 19.31
N THR A 76 2.05 -8.41 19.62
CA THR A 76 1.06 -8.57 20.68
C THR A 76 1.71 -9.02 22.00
N ALA A 77 0.98 -8.86 23.10
CA ALA A 77 1.46 -9.14 24.45
C ALA A 77 1.75 -10.63 24.70
N ASP A 78 1.06 -11.52 23.98
CA ASP A 78 1.23 -12.98 24.01
C ASP A 78 2.54 -13.46 23.34
N GLY A 79 3.32 -12.57 22.72
CA GLY A 79 4.56 -12.94 22.03
C GLY A 79 4.41 -13.09 20.52
N SER A 80 3.19 -13.06 19.97
CA SER A 80 2.94 -13.19 18.54
C SER A 80 3.46 -11.99 17.74
N VAL A 81 3.86 -12.22 16.49
CA VAL A 81 4.36 -11.19 15.57
C VAL A 81 3.54 -11.33 14.29
N HIS A 82 2.71 -10.34 14.02
CA HIS A 82 1.83 -10.33 12.86
C HIS A 82 2.39 -9.42 11.77
N MET A 83 2.12 -9.79 10.51
CA MET A 83 2.42 -9.00 9.32
C MET A 83 1.18 -8.93 8.42
N ASP A 84 1.30 -8.15 7.35
CA ASP A 84 0.25 -7.89 6.35
C ASP A 84 -0.92 -7.10 6.95
N SER A 85 -1.07 -5.84 6.52
CA SER A 85 -2.06 -4.92 7.10
C SER A 85 -3.50 -5.39 6.90
N SER A 86 -3.80 -6.06 5.78
CA SER A 86 -5.13 -6.55 5.45
C SER A 86 -5.47 -7.80 6.28
N ALA A 87 -4.51 -8.70 6.46
CA ALA A 87 -4.62 -9.83 7.37
C ALA A 87 -4.77 -9.38 8.83
N ILE A 88 -4.04 -8.33 9.25
CA ILE A 88 -4.17 -7.79 10.60
C ILE A 88 -5.54 -7.13 10.83
N ALA A 89 -6.15 -6.50 9.81
CA ALA A 89 -7.53 -6.00 9.91
C ALA A 89 -8.52 -7.14 10.21
N ALA A 90 -8.41 -8.26 9.48
CA ALA A 90 -9.22 -9.44 9.75
C ALA A 90 -8.94 -10.08 11.12
N TRP A 91 -7.70 -10.00 11.59
CA TRP A 91 -7.32 -10.45 12.94
C TRP A 91 -7.95 -9.57 14.03
N LEU A 92 -7.98 -8.24 13.84
CA LEU A 92 -8.62 -7.29 14.75
C LEU A 92 -10.13 -7.53 14.85
N ASP A 93 -10.81 -7.78 13.73
CA ASP A 93 -12.24 -8.12 13.71
C ASP A 93 -12.51 -9.45 14.44
N ALA A 94 -11.60 -10.43 14.34
CA ALA A 94 -11.71 -11.72 15.04
C ALA A 94 -11.32 -11.65 16.53
N HIS A 95 -10.51 -10.66 16.93
CA HIS A 95 -10.04 -10.47 18.30
C HIS A 95 -10.24 -9.01 18.75
N PRO A 96 -11.51 -8.55 18.83
CA PRO A 96 -11.80 -7.15 19.06
C PRO A 96 -11.24 -6.68 20.41
N PRO A 97 -10.31 -5.70 20.43
CA PRO A 97 -9.74 -5.19 21.67
C PRO A 97 -10.71 -4.30 22.45
N ALA A 98 -11.70 -3.72 21.75
CA ALA A 98 -12.81 -2.94 22.26
C ALA A 98 -14.07 -3.20 21.41
N GLN A 99 -15.22 -2.66 21.83
CA GLN A 99 -16.47 -2.71 21.04
C GLN A 99 -16.42 -1.70 19.89
N ALA A 100 -15.58 -1.97 18.89
CA ALA A 100 -15.51 -1.21 17.64
C ALA A 100 -16.33 -1.88 16.54
N ALA A 101 -16.83 -1.08 15.60
CA ALA A 101 -17.51 -1.63 14.42
C ALA A 101 -16.51 -2.41 13.52
N PRO A 102 -16.91 -3.54 12.91
CA PRO A 102 -16.01 -4.35 12.09
C PRO A 102 -15.41 -3.57 10.91
N LEU A 103 -14.11 -3.76 10.70
CA LEU A 103 -13.32 -3.19 9.61
C LEU A 103 -13.72 -3.78 8.25
N LEU A 104 -14.15 -5.04 8.24
CA LEU A 104 -14.65 -5.74 7.06
C LEU A 104 -16.19 -5.84 7.11
N PRO A 105 -16.90 -5.54 6.01
CA PRO A 105 -18.36 -5.66 5.93
C PRO A 105 -18.87 -7.10 6.08
N ASP A 106 -20.04 -7.32 6.70
CA ASP A 106 -20.63 -8.67 6.81
C ASP A 106 -21.28 -9.14 5.50
N ASP A 107 -21.91 -8.23 4.75
CA ASP A 107 -22.45 -8.55 3.42
C ASP A 107 -21.32 -8.91 2.45
N ALA A 108 -21.46 -10.03 1.76
CA ALA A 108 -20.40 -10.59 0.91
C ALA A 108 -20.00 -9.67 -0.26
N LEU A 109 -20.95 -8.93 -0.85
CA LEU A 109 -20.66 -8.03 -1.97
C LEU A 109 -19.97 -6.76 -1.48
N GLN A 110 -20.42 -6.21 -0.34
CA GLN A 110 -19.74 -5.10 0.31
C GLN A 110 -18.32 -5.49 0.75
N ARG A 111 -18.15 -6.71 1.29
CA ARG A 111 -16.83 -7.25 1.65
C ARG A 111 -15.92 -7.38 0.46
N PHE A 112 -16.41 -7.93 -0.65
CA PHE A 112 -15.64 -7.98 -1.91
C PHE A 112 -15.26 -6.59 -2.39
N ALA A 113 -16.17 -5.61 -2.38
CA ALA A 113 -15.84 -4.22 -2.75
C ALA A 113 -14.78 -3.61 -1.82
N CYS A 114 -14.90 -3.82 -0.51
CA CYS A 114 -13.95 -3.34 0.49
C CYS A 114 -12.55 -3.91 0.24
N GLN A 115 -12.44 -5.22 0.01
CA GLN A 115 -11.16 -5.89 -0.24
C GLN A 115 -10.61 -5.53 -1.63
N LEU A 116 -11.46 -5.40 -2.65
CA LEU A 116 -11.02 -4.98 -3.98
C LEU A 116 -10.41 -3.57 -3.95
N LEU A 117 -11.05 -2.63 -3.26
CA LEU A 117 -10.53 -1.27 -3.09
C LEU A 117 -9.23 -1.27 -2.28
N ASP A 118 -9.21 -2.02 -1.17
CA ASP A 118 -8.03 -2.20 -0.32
C ASP A 118 -6.81 -2.64 -1.13
N GLU A 119 -6.94 -3.75 -1.86
CA GLU A 119 -5.87 -4.37 -2.63
C GLU A 119 -5.45 -3.52 -3.83
N ALA A 120 -6.41 -2.92 -4.56
CA ALA A 120 -6.07 -2.07 -5.69
C ALA A 120 -5.29 -0.82 -5.27
N ILE A 121 -5.66 -0.21 -4.14
CA ILE A 121 -4.98 0.94 -3.58
C ILE A 121 -3.62 0.52 -3.00
N ASP A 122 -3.53 -0.61 -2.30
CA ASP A 122 -2.27 -1.09 -1.74
C ASP A 122 -1.24 -1.53 -2.78
N GLU A 123 -1.69 -1.94 -3.98
CA GLU A 123 -0.79 -2.37 -5.05
C GLU A 123 -0.47 -1.25 -6.05
N ILE A 124 -1.48 -0.59 -6.61
CA ILE A 124 -1.27 0.47 -7.61
C ILE A 124 -1.11 1.83 -6.95
N GLY A 125 -1.92 2.11 -5.91
CA GLY A 125 -1.78 3.35 -5.14
C GLY A 125 -0.38 3.49 -4.56
N LEU A 126 0.24 2.39 -4.10
CA LEU A 126 1.65 2.35 -3.69
C LEU A 126 2.59 2.92 -4.76
N TYR A 127 2.44 2.49 -6.02
CA TYR A 127 3.27 3.00 -7.11
C TYR A 127 3.09 4.51 -7.29
N CYS A 128 1.84 4.98 -7.27
CA CYS A 128 1.49 6.38 -7.40
C CYS A 128 2.10 7.23 -6.27
N VAL A 129 1.97 6.81 -5.02
CA VAL A 129 2.42 7.62 -3.86
C VAL A 129 3.95 7.59 -3.68
N HIS A 130 4.60 6.50 -4.08
CA HIS A 130 6.07 6.45 -4.17
C HIS A 130 6.60 7.31 -5.32
N HIS A 131 5.94 7.31 -6.48
CA HIS A 131 6.24 8.21 -7.59
C HIS A 131 6.15 9.67 -7.13
N HIS A 132 5.08 10.04 -6.44
CA HIS A 132 4.91 11.39 -5.90
C HIS A 132 5.99 11.80 -4.90
N ARG A 133 6.43 10.90 -4.02
CA ARG A 133 7.51 11.21 -3.07
C ARG A 133 8.86 11.41 -3.76
N TRP A 134 9.24 10.49 -4.65
CA TRP A 134 10.60 10.42 -5.17
C TRP A 134 10.80 11.05 -6.54
N VAL A 135 9.71 11.42 -7.23
CA VAL A 135 9.74 12.14 -8.51
C VAL A 135 9.14 13.53 -8.35
N VAL A 136 7.88 13.64 -7.94
CA VAL A 136 7.20 14.95 -7.84
C VAL A 136 7.80 15.81 -6.71
N SER A 137 8.08 15.20 -5.56
CA SER A 137 8.69 15.87 -4.40
C SER A 137 10.19 15.57 -4.29
N HIS A 138 10.84 15.21 -5.41
CA HIS A 138 12.24 14.78 -5.42
C HIS A 138 13.18 15.77 -4.69
N ASP A 139 13.00 17.07 -4.98
CA ASP A 139 13.88 18.14 -4.53
C ASP A 139 13.57 18.66 -3.13
N ASP A 140 12.36 18.44 -2.61
CA ASP A 140 11.87 19.09 -1.39
C ASP A 140 11.37 18.12 -0.29
N ASN A 141 11.27 16.81 -0.55
CA ASN A 141 10.97 15.86 0.51
C ASN A 141 12.20 15.61 1.42
N ASP A 142 11.97 15.37 2.71
CA ASP A 142 13.01 15.05 3.71
C ASP A 142 12.87 13.62 4.28
N ALA A 143 12.24 12.70 3.53
CA ALA A 143 11.92 11.34 4.00
C ALA A 143 13.12 10.58 4.59
N GLY A 144 14.31 10.72 4.01
CA GLY A 144 15.53 10.10 4.55
C GLY A 144 15.90 10.62 5.94
N ALA A 145 15.75 11.92 6.18
CA ALA A 145 16.03 12.54 7.48
C ALA A 145 14.99 12.10 8.52
N ARG A 146 13.70 12.04 8.16
CA ARG A 146 12.63 11.53 9.02
C ARG A 146 12.90 10.08 9.45
N LEU A 147 13.28 9.20 8.52
CA LEU A 147 13.63 7.81 8.87
C LEU A 147 14.81 7.76 9.85
N ALA A 148 15.88 8.51 9.57
CA ALA A 148 17.05 8.53 10.43
C ALA A 148 16.72 9.05 11.84
N HIS A 149 15.75 9.96 11.95
CA HIS A 149 15.22 10.43 13.23
C HIS A 149 14.37 9.39 13.96
N GLU A 150 13.48 8.67 13.28
CA GLU A 150 12.68 7.57 13.89
C GLU A 150 13.59 6.46 14.41
N PHE A 151 14.68 6.17 13.70
CA PHE A 151 15.67 5.16 14.08
C PHE A 151 16.81 5.69 14.96
N ARG A 152 16.68 6.90 15.52
CA ARG A 152 17.73 7.57 16.32
C ARG A 152 18.23 6.78 17.54
N SER A 153 17.39 5.90 18.08
CA SER A 153 17.69 5.02 19.21
C SER A 153 18.49 3.77 18.80
N LEU A 154 18.49 3.43 17.51
CA LEU A 154 19.23 2.30 16.93
C LEU A 154 20.47 2.74 16.14
N VAL A 155 20.54 4.02 15.77
CA VAL A 155 21.56 4.56 14.87
C VAL A 155 22.29 5.72 15.55
N PRO A 156 23.60 5.58 15.82
CA PRO A 156 24.43 6.64 16.39
C PRO A 156 24.34 7.94 15.59
N GLY A 157 24.37 9.09 16.30
CA GLY A 157 24.26 10.43 15.72
C GLY A 157 25.08 10.67 14.45
N PRO A 158 26.41 10.40 14.46
CA PRO A 158 27.28 10.61 13.30
C PRO A 158 26.90 9.80 12.05
N LEU A 159 26.19 8.68 12.21
CA LEU A 159 25.77 7.81 11.09
C LEU A 159 24.40 8.19 10.50
N ARG A 160 23.65 9.09 11.14
CA ARG A 160 22.29 9.45 10.71
C ARG A 160 22.23 10.12 9.33
N PRO A 161 23.10 11.08 8.96
CA PRO A 161 23.11 11.66 7.62
C PRO A 161 23.43 10.63 6.53
N TRP A 162 24.35 9.70 6.82
CA TRP A 162 24.67 8.60 5.92
C TRP A 162 23.48 7.66 5.73
N LEU A 163 22.78 7.29 6.81
CA LEU A 163 21.57 6.48 6.72
C LEU A 163 20.48 7.18 5.91
N ALA A 164 20.25 8.47 6.15
CA ALA A 164 19.28 9.27 5.42
C ALA A 164 19.58 9.25 3.90
N ALA A 165 20.83 9.55 3.52
CA ALA A 165 21.25 9.54 2.11
C ALA A 165 21.16 8.14 1.48
N ARG A 166 21.61 7.09 2.20
CA ARG A 166 21.53 5.69 1.75
C ARG A 166 20.09 5.25 1.53
N PHE A 167 19.18 5.60 2.45
CA PHE A 167 17.76 5.28 2.31
C PHE A 167 17.16 5.96 1.09
N SER A 168 17.33 7.27 0.94
CA SER A 168 16.81 8.02 -0.22
C SER A 168 17.32 7.45 -1.55
N ARG A 169 18.64 7.19 -1.66
CA ARG A 169 19.25 6.57 -2.85
C ARG A 169 18.65 5.19 -3.15
N ARG A 170 18.45 4.37 -2.12
CA ARG A 170 17.82 3.05 -2.29
C ARG A 170 16.40 3.18 -2.80
N GLN A 171 15.60 4.10 -2.26
CA GLN A 171 14.20 4.27 -2.67
C GLN A 171 14.10 4.76 -4.13
N ILE A 172 14.91 5.75 -4.51
CA ILE A 172 14.97 6.25 -5.90
C ILE A 172 15.38 5.14 -6.87
N ARG A 173 16.41 4.35 -6.52
CA ARG A 173 16.86 3.22 -7.36
C ARG A 173 15.78 2.15 -7.56
N ARG A 174 14.88 1.98 -6.59
CA ARG A 174 13.79 0.98 -6.64
C ARG A 174 12.57 1.45 -7.43
N LEU A 175 12.53 2.70 -7.91
CA LEU A 175 11.38 3.21 -8.65
C LEU A 175 10.98 2.34 -9.85
N PRO A 176 11.91 1.81 -10.68
CA PRO A 176 11.54 0.93 -11.79
C PRO A 176 10.91 -0.38 -11.33
N TYR A 177 11.30 -0.90 -10.15
CA TYR A 177 10.66 -2.06 -9.54
C TYR A 177 9.23 -1.73 -9.08
N LEU A 178 9.01 -0.49 -8.64
CA LEU A 178 7.70 0.06 -8.30
C LEU A 178 6.98 0.70 -9.50
N PHE A 179 7.26 0.18 -10.70
CA PHE A 179 6.58 0.56 -11.94
C PHE A 179 6.76 2.03 -12.34
N SER A 180 7.67 2.78 -11.70
CA SER A 180 7.98 4.18 -12.00
C SER A 180 9.30 4.28 -12.75
N VAL A 181 9.20 4.45 -14.07
CA VAL A 181 10.33 4.48 -15.00
C VAL A 181 10.34 5.82 -15.74
N ALA A 182 11.46 6.54 -15.68
CA ALA A 182 11.65 7.77 -16.42
C ALA A 182 11.85 7.51 -17.93
N SER A 183 11.62 8.52 -18.77
CA SER A 183 12.02 8.49 -20.17
C SER A 183 13.55 8.46 -20.29
N PRO A 184 14.15 7.77 -21.29
CA PRO A 184 15.57 7.89 -21.58
C PRO A 184 16.00 9.33 -21.88
N ASP A 185 15.08 10.14 -22.42
CA ASP A 185 15.30 11.55 -22.75
C ASP A 185 15.03 12.49 -21.57
N ALA A 186 14.61 11.97 -20.42
CA ALA A 186 14.34 12.78 -19.24
C ALA A 186 15.64 13.46 -18.77
N PRO A 187 15.60 14.75 -18.38
CA PRO A 187 16.77 15.43 -17.85
C PRO A 187 17.34 14.67 -16.64
N GLN A 188 18.53 14.10 -16.80
CA GLN A 188 19.26 13.41 -15.72
C GLN A 188 20.05 14.39 -14.85
N ALA A 189 19.79 15.70 -14.97
CA ALA A 189 20.45 16.69 -14.15
C ALA A 189 20.19 16.36 -12.67
N PRO A 190 21.22 16.23 -11.83
CA PRO A 190 21.04 16.10 -10.39
C PRO A 190 20.15 17.27 -9.95
N GLY A 191 19.09 16.99 -9.18
CA GLY A 191 18.17 18.02 -8.71
C GLY A 191 18.96 19.22 -8.20
N THR A 192 18.81 20.36 -8.87
CA THR A 192 19.65 21.56 -8.67
C THR A 192 19.46 22.19 -7.28
N ARG A 193 18.58 21.59 -6.45
CA ARG A 193 18.23 22.03 -5.09
C ARG A 193 18.26 20.93 -4.02
N GLY A 194 18.53 19.66 -4.34
CA GLY A 194 18.25 18.53 -3.42
C GLY A 194 19.46 17.64 -3.05
N ALA A 195 20.11 17.90 -1.91
CA ALA A 195 20.90 16.97 -1.08
C ALA A 195 21.83 15.91 -1.75
N GLY A 196 22.27 16.09 -3.01
CA GLY A 196 23.08 15.11 -3.74
C GLY A 196 22.35 13.78 -4.02
N ARG A 197 21.03 13.81 -4.25
CA ARG A 197 20.23 12.64 -4.65
C ARG A 197 20.37 12.37 -6.16
N PRO A 198 20.39 11.09 -6.58
CA PRO A 198 20.38 10.75 -8.00
C PRO A 198 19.03 11.11 -8.63
N PRO A 199 18.99 11.46 -9.93
CA PRO A 199 17.74 11.69 -10.62
C PRO A 199 16.88 10.41 -10.64
N PRO A 200 15.55 10.53 -10.78
CA PRO A 200 14.67 9.38 -11.02
C PRO A 200 15.16 8.55 -12.23
N PRO A 201 15.27 7.22 -12.10
CA PRO A 201 15.93 6.39 -13.08
C PRO A 201 15.03 6.02 -14.27
N TRP A 202 15.62 6.00 -15.47
CA TRP A 202 15.13 5.19 -16.60
C TRP A 202 15.84 3.83 -16.58
N ARG A 203 15.34 2.85 -17.36
CA ARG A 203 15.99 1.55 -17.51
C ARG A 203 15.88 1.06 -18.95
N ALA A 204 16.99 0.60 -19.52
CA ALA A 204 17.02 0.05 -20.88
C ALA A 204 16.00 -1.09 -21.03
N GLY A 205 15.19 -1.03 -22.08
CA GLY A 205 14.14 -2.02 -22.35
C GLY A 205 12.90 -1.90 -21.45
N PHE A 206 12.80 -0.87 -20.61
CA PHE A 206 11.59 -0.56 -19.83
C PHE A 206 10.98 0.74 -20.37
N PRO A 207 9.76 0.68 -20.96
CA PRO A 207 9.06 1.88 -21.38
C PRO A 207 8.83 2.86 -20.22
N GLU A 208 8.78 4.16 -20.54
CA GLU A 208 8.44 5.22 -19.58
C GLU A 208 7.05 5.01 -18.99
N THR A 209 6.89 5.29 -17.69
CA THR A 209 5.59 5.19 -17.00
C THR A 209 5.28 6.39 -16.12
N HIS A 210 6.20 7.35 -15.95
CA HIS A 210 6.02 8.52 -15.08
C HIS A 210 4.74 9.31 -15.42
N THR A 211 4.52 9.62 -16.69
CA THR A 211 3.37 10.39 -17.18
C THR A 211 2.06 9.69 -16.85
N ARG A 212 2.00 8.38 -17.09
CA ARG A 212 0.83 7.55 -16.82
C ARG A 212 0.60 7.32 -15.32
N LEU A 213 1.66 7.19 -14.52
CA LEU A 213 1.54 7.11 -13.06
C LEU A 213 1.07 8.43 -12.43
N ALA A 214 1.56 9.57 -12.92
CA ALA A 214 1.07 10.88 -12.48
C ALA A 214 -0.42 11.05 -12.81
N ALA A 215 -0.85 10.63 -14.00
CA ALA A 215 -2.27 10.61 -14.37
C ALA A 215 -3.07 9.64 -13.48
N ALA A 216 -2.56 8.43 -13.23
CA ALA A 216 -3.22 7.47 -12.35
C ALA A 216 -3.37 8.00 -10.90
N TRP A 217 -2.41 8.77 -10.39
CA TRP A 217 -2.53 9.43 -9.09
C TRP A 217 -3.61 10.52 -9.11
N ASP A 218 -3.62 11.37 -10.14
CA ASP A 218 -4.61 12.43 -10.30
C ASP A 218 -6.04 11.84 -10.38
N GLU A 219 -6.22 10.76 -11.16
CA GLU A 219 -7.48 10.03 -11.27
C GLU A 219 -7.92 9.41 -9.94
N LEU A 220 -6.98 8.82 -9.17
CA LEU A 220 -7.27 8.25 -7.84
C LEU A 220 -7.75 9.34 -6.87
N VAL A 221 -7.08 10.49 -6.87
CA VAL A 221 -7.42 11.63 -6.00
C VAL A 221 -8.80 12.17 -6.33
N ASP A 222 -9.11 12.36 -7.61
CA ASP A 222 -10.43 12.85 -8.04
C ASP A 222 -11.54 11.86 -7.70
N ALA A 223 -11.30 10.57 -7.99
CA ALA A 223 -12.26 9.50 -7.72
C ALA A 223 -12.54 9.35 -6.20
N ALA A 224 -11.49 9.42 -5.37
CA ALA A 224 -11.63 9.39 -3.93
C ALA A 224 -12.35 10.63 -3.39
N ALA A 225 -12.05 11.81 -3.92
CA ALA A 225 -12.73 13.04 -3.54
C ALA A 225 -14.23 13.00 -3.90
N GLN A 226 -14.59 12.43 -5.05
CA GLN A 226 -15.99 12.21 -5.43
C GLN A 226 -16.69 11.21 -4.49
N ALA A 227 -16.08 10.06 -4.22
CA ALA A 227 -16.64 9.04 -3.35
C ALA A 227 -16.92 9.54 -1.92
N LEU A 228 -16.11 10.49 -1.43
CA LEU A 228 -16.22 11.10 -0.11
C LEU A 228 -17.00 12.43 -0.13
N SER A 229 -17.64 12.79 -1.23
CA SER A 229 -18.33 14.08 -1.38
C SER A 229 -19.65 14.16 -0.60
N ARG A 230 -20.30 13.01 -0.35
CA ARG A 230 -21.62 12.92 0.29
C ARG A 230 -21.65 12.08 1.58
N GLN A 231 -20.57 11.36 1.89
CA GLN A 231 -20.51 10.44 3.02
C GLN A 231 -19.13 10.47 3.69
N PRO A 232 -19.05 10.16 4.99
CA PRO A 232 -17.81 10.32 5.75
C PRO A 232 -16.72 9.31 5.36
N TRP A 233 -17.11 8.14 4.84
CA TRP A 233 -16.20 7.03 4.49
C TRP A 233 -16.58 6.42 3.14
N LEU A 234 -15.63 5.74 2.50
CA LEU A 234 -15.78 5.17 1.16
C LEU A 234 -17.01 4.27 1.04
N LEU A 235 -17.29 3.47 2.07
CA LEU A 235 -18.40 2.53 2.07
C LEU A 235 -19.59 2.99 2.92
N GLY A 236 -19.70 4.27 3.27
CA GLY A 236 -20.88 4.82 3.96
C GLY A 236 -20.57 5.44 5.32
N GLY A 237 -21.31 5.00 6.34
CA GLY A 237 -21.36 5.65 7.66
C GLY A 237 -20.14 5.41 8.56
N ARG A 238 -19.44 4.28 8.40
CA ARG A 238 -18.31 3.89 9.25
C ARG A 238 -17.00 3.61 8.49
N PHE A 239 -15.88 3.75 9.19
CA PHE A 239 -14.54 3.45 8.69
C PHE A 239 -14.36 1.95 8.43
N THR A 240 -13.72 1.63 7.31
CA THR A 240 -13.46 0.25 6.88
C THR A 240 -11.99 0.06 6.47
N LEU A 241 -11.64 -1.18 6.15
CA LEU A 241 -10.33 -1.50 5.58
C LEU A 241 -10.01 -0.68 4.31
N ALA A 242 -11.00 -0.41 3.44
CA ALA A 242 -10.82 0.39 2.24
C ALA A 242 -10.40 1.84 2.54
N ASP A 243 -11.01 2.45 3.57
CA ASP A 243 -10.65 3.79 4.04
C ASP A 243 -9.22 3.83 4.57
N ALA A 244 -8.83 2.79 5.32
CA ALA A 244 -7.49 2.65 5.86
C ALA A 244 -6.43 2.52 4.74
N ALA A 245 -6.75 1.81 3.64
CA ALA A 245 -5.87 1.71 2.48
C ALA A 245 -5.66 3.07 1.80
N LEU A 246 -6.76 3.77 1.51
CA LEU A 246 -6.71 5.10 0.90
C LEU A 246 -5.92 6.08 1.76
N TYR A 247 -6.18 6.09 3.08
CA TYR A 247 -5.43 6.89 4.03
C TYR A 247 -3.96 6.49 4.10
N GLY A 248 -3.66 5.19 4.19
CA GLY A 248 -2.28 4.72 4.29
C GLY A 248 -1.42 5.19 3.12
N GLN A 249 -1.94 5.04 1.89
CA GLN A 249 -1.24 5.45 0.68
C GLN A 249 -1.16 6.97 0.57
N LEU A 250 -2.29 7.69 0.46
CA LEU A 250 -2.27 9.15 0.23
C LEU A 250 -1.76 9.94 1.44
N GLY A 251 -2.01 9.45 2.66
CA GLY A 251 -1.55 10.05 3.91
C GLY A 251 -0.03 10.15 3.99
N MET A 252 0.69 9.20 3.37
CA MET A 252 2.14 9.24 3.25
C MET A 252 2.63 10.54 2.58
N ASN A 253 1.91 11.03 1.56
CA ASN A 253 2.27 12.22 0.80
C ASN A 253 1.93 13.55 1.50
N LEU A 254 1.20 13.53 2.62
CA LEU A 254 0.97 14.74 3.44
C LEU A 254 2.25 15.33 4.02
N SER A 255 3.31 14.53 4.09
CA SER A 255 4.63 14.93 4.57
C SER A 255 5.60 15.31 3.44
N ASP A 256 5.18 15.25 2.17
CA ASP A 256 6.04 15.50 1.02
C ASP A 256 5.62 16.84 0.35
N PRO A 257 6.39 17.94 0.45
CA PRO A 257 5.84 19.29 0.26
C PRO A 257 5.23 19.58 -1.11
N SER A 258 5.89 19.19 -2.20
CA SER A 258 5.33 19.37 -3.55
C SER A 258 4.09 18.49 -3.78
N SER A 259 4.10 17.26 -3.29
CA SER A 259 2.94 16.38 -3.41
C SER A 259 1.76 16.83 -2.53
N GLU A 260 2.01 17.30 -1.31
CA GLU A 260 0.98 17.83 -0.41
C GLU A 260 0.32 19.05 -1.05
N ARG A 261 1.12 19.95 -1.63
CA ARG A 261 0.61 21.13 -2.33
C ARG A 261 -0.33 20.73 -3.47
N ARG A 262 0.09 19.79 -4.33
CA ARG A 262 -0.74 19.30 -5.44
C ARG A 262 -2.04 18.66 -4.93
N LEU A 263 -1.98 17.86 -3.86
CA LEU A 263 -3.16 17.23 -3.26
C LEU A 263 -4.13 18.28 -2.70
N ARG A 264 -3.62 19.28 -1.99
CA ARG A 264 -4.41 20.38 -1.41
C ARG A 264 -5.06 21.25 -2.48
N GLU A 265 -4.35 21.56 -3.55
CA GLU A 265 -4.86 22.36 -4.68
C GLU A 265 -5.93 21.60 -5.47
N ARG A 266 -5.72 20.29 -5.70
CA ARG A 266 -6.62 19.46 -6.50
C ARG A 266 -7.87 19.02 -5.74
N ALA A 267 -7.71 18.54 -4.51
CA ALA A 267 -8.78 17.92 -3.73
C ALA A 267 -8.72 18.33 -2.24
N PRO A 268 -9.03 19.60 -1.90
CA PRO A 268 -8.90 20.11 -0.54
C PRO A 268 -9.73 19.33 0.49
N ARG A 269 -10.95 18.90 0.13
CA ARG A 269 -11.81 18.09 1.01
C ARG A 269 -11.21 16.71 1.32
N LEU A 270 -10.59 16.07 0.32
CA LEU A 270 -9.89 14.80 0.53
C LEU A 270 -8.65 15.00 1.40
N ARG A 271 -7.89 16.08 1.17
CA ARG A 271 -6.75 16.45 2.00
C ARG A 271 -7.17 16.63 3.47
N ASP A 272 -8.28 17.30 3.72
CA ASP A 272 -8.82 17.49 5.07
C ASP A 272 -9.30 16.17 5.67
N TRP A 273 -9.93 15.30 4.88
CA TRP A 273 -10.30 13.94 5.28
C TRP A 273 -9.08 13.14 5.74
N LEU A 274 -7.98 13.14 4.98
CA LEU A 274 -6.73 12.48 5.36
C LEU A 274 -6.15 13.06 6.67
N GLY A 275 -6.18 14.39 6.82
CA GLY A 275 -5.73 15.06 8.04
C GLY A 275 -6.55 14.69 9.28
N ARG A 276 -7.86 14.53 9.15
CA ARG A 276 -8.75 14.08 10.24
C ARG A 276 -8.43 12.66 10.69
N ILE A 277 -8.14 11.74 9.77
CA ILE A 277 -7.72 10.37 10.12
C ILE A 277 -6.35 10.38 10.81
N ALA A 278 -5.41 11.20 10.34
CA ALA A 278 -4.12 11.37 11.00
C ALA A 278 -4.27 11.87 12.45
N ALA A 279 -5.28 12.70 12.71
CA ALA A 279 -5.65 13.18 14.05
C ALA A 279 -6.54 12.18 14.85
N GLY A 280 -6.89 11.03 14.28
CA GLY A 280 -7.64 9.96 14.96
C GLY A 280 -9.17 10.11 14.91
N ALA A 281 -9.72 10.99 14.08
CA ALA A 281 -11.16 11.28 14.03
C ALA A 281 -12.03 10.12 13.48
N HIS A 282 -11.42 9.07 12.94
CA HIS A 282 -12.11 7.85 12.48
C HIS A 282 -12.45 6.88 13.63
N GLY A 283 -11.80 7.05 14.79
CA GLY A 283 -12.04 6.22 15.96
C GLY A 283 -13.49 6.27 16.43
N GLY A 284 -14.08 5.11 16.69
CA GLY A 284 -15.47 5.00 17.12
C GLY A 284 -16.51 5.31 16.03
N SER A 285 -16.09 5.42 14.76
CA SER A 285 -17.05 5.58 13.66
C SER A 285 -18.00 4.39 13.56
N ASP A 286 -19.27 4.69 13.34
CA ASP A 286 -20.38 3.74 13.29
C ASP A 286 -21.37 4.09 12.16
N GLY A 287 -22.44 3.32 12.03
CA GLY A 287 -23.45 3.53 11.00
C GLY A 287 -23.40 2.52 9.85
N ALA A 288 -24.37 2.66 8.94
CA ALA A 288 -24.64 1.68 7.90
C ALA A 288 -23.63 1.77 6.74
N LEU A 289 -23.30 0.61 6.18
CA LEU A 289 -22.50 0.50 4.97
C LEU A 289 -23.37 0.43 3.74
N GLN A 290 -22.95 1.07 2.66
CA GLN A 290 -23.63 1.09 1.37
C GLN A 290 -22.65 1.20 0.20
N LEU A 291 -23.01 0.58 -0.92
CA LEU A 291 -22.32 0.75 -2.20
C LEU A 291 -22.98 1.90 -2.95
N HIS A 292 -22.57 3.14 -2.64
CA HIS A 292 -23.12 4.36 -3.22
C HIS A 292 -22.61 4.59 -4.66
N GLU A 293 -23.41 5.22 -5.52
CA GLU A 293 -23.09 5.50 -6.93
C GLU A 293 -21.79 6.29 -7.13
N ASP A 294 -21.44 7.18 -6.20
CA ASP A 294 -20.21 7.98 -6.24
C ASP A 294 -18.92 7.16 -6.11
N LEU A 295 -19.02 5.84 -5.82
CA LEU A 295 -17.88 4.92 -5.90
C LEU A 295 -17.51 4.56 -7.34
N ALA A 296 -18.39 4.79 -8.32
CA ALA A 296 -18.19 4.36 -9.69
C ALA A 296 -16.86 4.83 -10.32
N PRO A 297 -16.39 6.09 -10.14
CA PRO A 297 -15.08 6.50 -10.64
C PRO A 297 -13.92 5.76 -9.99
N LEU A 298 -14.01 5.46 -8.70
CA LEU A 298 -12.97 4.74 -7.98
C LEU A 298 -12.91 3.27 -8.42
N LEU A 299 -14.08 2.65 -8.64
CA LEU A 299 -14.17 1.31 -9.23
C LEU A 299 -13.69 1.28 -10.70
N ALA A 300 -13.96 2.33 -11.48
CA ALA A 300 -13.41 2.48 -12.83
C ALA A 300 -11.89 2.62 -12.82
N TRP A 301 -11.33 3.34 -11.83
CA TRP A 301 -9.89 3.41 -11.60
C TRP A 301 -9.29 2.02 -11.33
N VAL A 302 -9.94 1.22 -10.48
CA VAL A 302 -9.53 -0.19 -10.24
C VAL A 302 -9.55 -0.99 -11.54
N ALA A 303 -10.65 -0.91 -12.31
CA ALA A 303 -10.80 -1.63 -13.57
C ALA A 303 -9.70 -1.27 -14.58
N ARG A 304 -9.32 0.01 -14.63
CA ARG A 304 -8.33 0.55 -15.58
C ARG A 304 -6.90 0.22 -15.18
N HIS A 305 -6.55 0.37 -13.91
CA HIS A 305 -5.14 0.34 -13.48
C HIS A 305 -4.72 -0.96 -12.80
N PHE A 306 -5.60 -1.59 -12.03
CA PHE A 306 -5.26 -2.76 -11.21
C PHE A 306 -5.53 -4.07 -11.96
N ILE A 307 -6.75 -4.25 -12.49
CA ILE A 307 -7.16 -5.52 -13.11
C ILE A 307 -6.22 -5.98 -14.25
N PRO A 308 -5.81 -5.13 -15.21
CA PRO A 308 -4.95 -5.56 -16.30
C PRO A 308 -3.57 -6.02 -15.80
N LEU A 309 -3.00 -5.31 -14.83
CA LEU A 309 -1.71 -5.65 -14.24
C LEU A 309 -1.77 -6.96 -13.46
N MET A 310 -2.83 -7.20 -12.67
CA MET A 310 -2.99 -8.45 -11.93
C MET A 310 -3.12 -9.66 -12.84
N ARG A 311 -3.94 -9.56 -13.89
CA ARG A 311 -4.10 -10.63 -14.89
C ARG A 311 -2.79 -10.91 -15.64
N ALA A 312 -2.09 -9.86 -16.07
CA ALA A 312 -0.80 -10.00 -16.75
C ALA A 312 0.26 -10.64 -15.84
N ASN A 313 0.31 -10.23 -14.56
CA ASN A 313 1.21 -10.80 -13.57
C ASN A 313 0.92 -12.30 -13.33
N ALA A 314 -0.35 -12.68 -13.20
CA ALA A 314 -0.75 -14.08 -13.00
C ALA A 314 -0.41 -14.96 -14.21
N ALA A 315 -0.70 -14.49 -15.43
CA ALA A 315 -0.33 -15.17 -16.66
C ALA A 315 1.19 -15.30 -16.82
N ALA A 316 1.94 -14.23 -16.52
CA ALA A 316 3.39 -14.23 -16.57
C ALA A 316 4.00 -15.19 -15.55
N HIS A 317 3.47 -15.23 -14.32
CA HIS A 317 3.90 -16.20 -13.31
C HIS A 317 3.69 -17.64 -13.80
N ALA A 318 2.49 -17.98 -14.29
CA ALA A 318 2.19 -19.31 -14.80
C ALA A 318 3.17 -19.74 -15.91
N ARG A 319 3.43 -18.84 -16.87
CA ARG A 319 4.39 -19.07 -17.97
C ARG A 319 5.81 -19.29 -17.47
N HIS A 320 6.34 -18.37 -16.64
CA HIS A 320 7.71 -18.46 -16.12
C HIS A 320 7.89 -19.69 -15.23
N ARG A 321 6.88 -20.01 -14.41
CA ARG A 321 6.90 -21.21 -13.55
C ARG A 321 6.93 -22.50 -14.38
N ALA A 322 6.21 -22.55 -15.50
CA ALA A 322 6.30 -23.68 -16.43
C ALA A 322 7.68 -23.83 -17.10
N GLN A 323 8.45 -22.74 -17.16
CA GLN A 323 9.83 -22.72 -17.69
C GLN A 323 10.88 -22.99 -16.60
N GLY A 324 10.48 -23.36 -15.38
CA GLY A 324 11.40 -23.65 -14.28
C GLY A 324 11.92 -22.42 -13.53
N GLN A 325 11.31 -21.25 -13.72
CA GLN A 325 11.66 -20.05 -12.95
C GLN A 325 11.39 -20.28 -11.45
N ILE A 326 12.39 -19.97 -10.62
CA ILE A 326 12.31 -20.12 -9.16
C ILE A 326 12.51 -18.79 -8.40
N ARG A 327 13.01 -17.75 -9.07
CA ARG A 327 13.20 -16.43 -8.48
C ARG A 327 12.10 -15.48 -8.92
N TRP A 328 11.64 -14.66 -7.99
CA TRP A 328 10.54 -13.70 -8.21
C TRP A 328 10.87 -12.34 -7.59
N ASN A 329 9.95 -11.38 -7.74
CA ASN A 329 10.00 -10.08 -7.06
C ASN A 329 11.30 -9.32 -7.34
N GLU A 330 11.81 -8.57 -6.36
CA GLU A 330 13.01 -7.73 -6.49
C GLU A 330 14.25 -8.57 -6.83
N ALA A 331 14.36 -9.81 -6.33
CA ALA A 331 15.48 -10.69 -6.61
C ALA A 331 15.54 -11.13 -8.09
N ALA A 332 14.40 -11.35 -8.73
CA ALA A 332 14.33 -11.61 -10.17
C ALA A 332 14.52 -10.33 -10.98
N PHE A 333 13.95 -9.21 -10.52
CA PHE A 333 14.08 -7.90 -11.17
C PHE A 333 15.54 -7.45 -11.31
N ASP A 334 16.33 -7.61 -10.26
CA ASP A 334 17.75 -7.27 -10.22
C ASP A 334 18.59 -8.12 -11.19
N ARG A 335 18.07 -9.28 -11.61
CA ARG A 335 18.74 -10.20 -12.54
C ARG A 335 18.16 -10.21 -13.94
N ASN A 336 17.17 -9.36 -14.22
CA ASN A 336 16.39 -9.38 -15.47
C ASN A 336 15.67 -10.72 -15.73
N GLU A 337 15.25 -11.39 -14.66
CA GLU A 337 14.50 -12.64 -14.73
C GLU A 337 13.02 -12.41 -14.46
N ALA A 338 12.18 -13.36 -14.87
CA ALA A 338 10.74 -13.31 -14.69
C ALA A 338 10.08 -12.00 -15.16
N LEU A 339 10.71 -11.31 -16.12
CA LEU A 339 10.18 -10.07 -16.69
C LEU A 339 9.01 -10.37 -17.62
N PHE A 340 8.07 -9.44 -17.70
CA PHE A 340 6.98 -9.51 -18.66
C PHE A 340 6.56 -8.12 -19.13
N ASP A 341 6.03 -8.08 -20.34
CA ASP A 341 5.46 -6.90 -20.97
C ASP A 341 3.94 -6.89 -20.77
N VAL A 342 3.38 -5.70 -20.62
CA VAL A 342 1.95 -5.48 -20.43
C VAL A 342 1.54 -4.18 -21.12
N ASP A 343 0.38 -4.18 -21.77
CA ASP A 343 -0.27 -2.92 -22.15
C ASP A 343 -0.94 -2.34 -20.91
N TRP A 344 -0.49 -1.17 -20.47
CA TRP A 344 -1.03 -0.48 -19.32
C TRP A 344 -1.50 0.91 -19.71
N CYS A 345 -2.82 1.11 -19.65
CA CYS A 345 -3.47 2.35 -20.08
C CYS A 345 -3.18 2.74 -21.54
N GLY A 346 -3.15 1.76 -22.47
CA GLY A 346 -3.02 2.00 -23.91
C GLY A 346 -1.58 2.23 -24.38
N ALA A 347 -0.59 1.87 -23.57
CA ALA A 347 0.81 1.96 -23.94
C ALA A 347 1.62 0.81 -23.30
N PRO A 348 2.73 0.39 -23.91
CA PRO A 348 3.54 -0.70 -23.39
C PRO A 348 4.20 -0.32 -22.06
N ALA A 349 4.32 -1.28 -21.16
CA ALA A 349 5.09 -1.20 -19.93
C ALA A 349 5.75 -2.55 -19.67
N ARG A 350 6.84 -2.54 -18.89
CA ARG A 350 7.57 -3.75 -18.51
C ARG A 350 7.75 -3.80 -17.00
N THR A 351 7.56 -4.98 -16.43
CA THR A 351 7.79 -5.22 -15.00
C THR A 351 8.25 -6.67 -14.78
N VAL A 352 8.39 -7.06 -13.52
CA VAL A 352 8.71 -8.43 -13.08
C VAL A 352 7.49 -9.08 -12.45
N VAL A 353 7.42 -10.40 -12.51
CA VAL A 353 6.46 -11.18 -11.73
C VAL A 353 6.60 -10.90 -10.24
N LYS A 354 5.51 -10.46 -9.63
CA LYS A 354 5.38 -10.19 -8.20
C LYS A 354 4.46 -11.21 -7.53
N THR A 355 4.99 -12.04 -6.65
CA THR A 355 4.22 -13.15 -6.04
C THR A 355 3.24 -12.69 -4.98
N PHE A 356 3.53 -11.59 -4.28
CA PHE A 356 2.56 -10.98 -3.37
C PHE A 356 1.33 -10.47 -4.12
N GLN A 357 1.52 -9.85 -5.30
CA GLN A 357 0.41 -9.45 -6.18
C GLN A 357 -0.37 -10.64 -6.74
N LEU A 358 0.32 -11.76 -7.00
CA LEU A 358 -0.34 -13.00 -7.41
C LEU A 358 -1.24 -13.55 -6.30
N ARG A 359 -0.78 -13.52 -5.04
CA ARG A 359 -1.59 -13.93 -3.87
C ARG A 359 -2.85 -13.08 -3.80
N VAL A 360 -2.69 -11.75 -3.80
CA VAL A 360 -3.79 -10.78 -3.77
C VAL A 360 -4.80 -11.06 -4.89
N TRP A 361 -4.33 -11.27 -6.12
CA TRP A 361 -5.20 -11.61 -7.25
C TRP A 361 -5.97 -12.92 -7.03
N GLN A 362 -5.27 -13.97 -6.56
CA GLN A 362 -5.89 -15.27 -6.30
C GLN A 362 -6.97 -15.19 -5.21
N ASP A 363 -6.76 -14.37 -4.18
CA ASP A 363 -7.73 -14.17 -3.10
C ASP A 363 -8.97 -13.44 -3.61
N LEU A 364 -8.81 -12.39 -4.42
CA LEU A 364 -9.93 -11.68 -5.06
C LEU A 364 -10.70 -12.57 -6.05
N VAL A 365 -10.01 -13.39 -6.83
CA VAL A 365 -10.61 -14.38 -7.75
C VAL A 365 -11.44 -15.39 -6.93
N ALA A 366 -10.90 -15.91 -5.83
CA ALA A 366 -11.59 -16.86 -4.97
C ALA A 366 -12.84 -16.24 -4.35
N GLN A 367 -12.76 -15.00 -3.84
CA GLN A 367 -13.90 -14.27 -3.30
C GLN A 367 -14.97 -14.02 -4.37
N ALA A 368 -14.58 -13.56 -5.56
CA ALA A 368 -15.51 -13.31 -6.66
C ALA A 368 -16.23 -14.59 -7.13
N ARG A 369 -15.54 -15.74 -7.11
CA ARG A 369 -16.13 -17.05 -7.42
C ARG A 369 -17.06 -17.55 -6.32
N ALA A 370 -16.80 -17.19 -5.06
CA ALA A 370 -17.66 -17.54 -3.92
C ALA A 370 -18.93 -16.68 -3.81
N LEU A 371 -18.97 -15.50 -4.45
CA LEU A 371 -20.19 -14.69 -4.50
C LEU A 371 -21.32 -15.43 -5.24
N PRO A 372 -22.55 -15.46 -4.69
CA PRO A 372 -23.71 -15.96 -5.42
C PRO A 372 -23.86 -15.25 -6.78
N PRO A 373 -24.31 -15.93 -7.85
CA PRO A 373 -24.48 -15.31 -9.16
C PRO A 373 -25.31 -14.01 -9.10
N ALA A 374 -26.43 -14.05 -8.36
CA ALA A 374 -27.32 -12.90 -8.15
C ALA A 374 -26.71 -11.76 -7.30
N ALA A 375 -25.62 -12.00 -6.57
CA ALA A 375 -25.01 -10.97 -5.74
C ALA A 375 -24.40 -9.85 -6.58
N ALA A 376 -23.79 -10.18 -7.72
CA ALA A 376 -23.23 -9.19 -8.65
C ALA A 376 -24.33 -8.34 -9.31
N ASP A 377 -25.55 -8.88 -9.43
CA ASP A 377 -26.68 -8.14 -10.00
C ASP A 377 -27.15 -6.98 -9.11
N ARG A 378 -26.86 -7.04 -7.80
CA ARG A 378 -27.25 -5.99 -6.83
C ARG A 378 -26.50 -4.66 -7.02
N CYS A 379 -25.40 -4.65 -7.78
CA CYS A 379 -24.57 -3.45 -7.95
C CYS A 379 -23.97 -3.39 -9.36
N ALA A 380 -24.60 -2.64 -10.26
CA ALA A 380 -24.20 -2.54 -11.67
C ALA A 380 -22.74 -2.07 -11.86
N MET A 381 -22.26 -1.14 -11.02
CA MET A 381 -20.88 -0.64 -11.08
C MET A 381 -19.82 -1.70 -10.70
N LEU A 382 -20.18 -2.69 -9.87
CA LEU A 382 -19.23 -3.71 -9.40
C LEU A 382 -19.26 -4.98 -10.25
N ARG A 383 -20.36 -5.23 -10.97
CA ARG A 383 -20.54 -6.41 -11.83
C ARG A 383 -19.35 -6.65 -12.78
N PRO A 384 -18.84 -5.66 -13.56
CA PRO A 384 -17.73 -5.90 -14.48
C PRO A 384 -16.44 -6.32 -13.75
N LEU A 385 -16.22 -5.81 -12.54
CA LEU A 385 -15.05 -6.15 -11.72
C LEU A 385 -15.14 -7.56 -11.16
N VAL A 386 -16.34 -7.98 -10.70
CA VAL A 386 -16.59 -9.36 -10.28
C VAL A 386 -16.37 -10.33 -11.43
N GLU A 387 -16.88 -10.02 -12.62
CA GLU A 387 -16.72 -10.84 -13.82
C GLU A 387 -15.25 -10.93 -14.26
N ALA A 388 -14.54 -9.79 -14.25
CA ALA A 388 -13.11 -9.76 -14.55
C ALA A 388 -12.31 -10.66 -13.60
N CYS A 389 -12.60 -10.62 -12.30
CA CYS A 389 -11.97 -11.51 -11.31
C CYS A 389 -12.37 -12.98 -11.52
N ARG A 390 -13.63 -13.30 -11.84
CA ARG A 390 -14.05 -14.69 -12.09
C ARG A 390 -13.31 -15.32 -13.27
N SER A 391 -13.03 -14.53 -14.31
CA SER A 391 -12.27 -14.92 -15.51
C SER A 391 -10.75 -14.99 -15.32
N GLY A 392 -10.28 -14.65 -14.11
CA GLY A 392 -8.88 -14.46 -13.76
C GLY A 392 -8.11 -15.70 -13.32
#